data_AF-A0AAV4FW36-F1
#
_entry.id   AF-A0AAV4FW36-F1
#
_cell.length_a   1.000
_cell.length_b   1.000
_cell.length_c   1.000
_cell.angle_alpha   90.00
_cell.angle_beta   90.00
_cell.angle_gamma   90.00
#
_symmetry.space_group_name_H-M   'P 1'
#
loop_
_entity.id
_entity.type
_entity.pdbx_description
1 polymer ?
#
loop_
_entity_poly.entity_id
_entity_poly.type
_entity_poly.pdbx_seq_one_letter_code
_entity_poly.pdbx_strand_id
1 'polypeptide(L)'
;MAVNSTETAMPQANLLLMNEFLFISKFIFHIMASVAVFGVASNLINILVFVKMKLKDNVNVTLLFLSISDLMFVLMNSSQFIRPLLVKARKHSQQLADPVEAEVVIICANFFAFVFYDNSTFVSVFLATVRCACVARPLKFKSMFTKSRTVAVLGVLFFIAFMLNIPLLTIYKLKWAFDPLTNSSHVALTEIDNVQSVYKVGDILNDNILAWLNYVTVVTLVVVAAALVLVVVEAVVVVVVVVVVVVAVIVGVVVLSVT
;
A
#
# COMPACT_ATOMS: atom_id res chain seq x y z
N MET A 1 -10.40 12.68 59.79
CA MET A 1 -10.26 13.98 59.08
C MET A 1 -8.76 14.17 58.83
N ALA A 2 -8.22 14.33 57.63
CA ALA A 2 -8.78 14.67 56.32
C ALA A 2 -7.96 13.94 55.24
N VAL A 3 -8.63 13.46 54.19
CA VAL A 3 -8.01 12.93 52.98
C VAL A 3 -7.57 14.13 52.15
N ASN A 4 -6.26 14.29 51.97
CA ASN A 4 -5.66 15.39 51.23
C ASN A 4 -5.80 15.10 49.73
N SER A 5 -6.80 15.70 49.09
CA SER A 5 -7.04 15.65 47.65
C SER A 5 -6.08 16.61 46.93
N THR A 6 -4.86 16.16 46.65
CA THR A 6 -4.04 16.76 45.60
C THR A 6 -4.58 16.32 44.24
N GLU A 7 -5.62 17.00 43.78
CA GLU A 7 -5.94 17.09 42.35
C GLU A 7 -4.72 17.69 41.65
N THR A 8 -3.94 16.85 40.98
CA THR A 8 -2.87 17.28 40.08
C THR A 8 -3.51 17.94 38.86
N ALA A 9 -3.76 19.25 38.92
CA ALA A 9 -4.07 20.06 37.76
C ALA A 9 -2.98 19.83 36.71
N MET A 10 -3.33 19.25 35.56
CA MET A 10 -2.39 19.04 34.46
C MET A 10 -1.80 20.40 34.03
N PRO A 11 -0.47 20.50 33.83
CA PRO A 11 0.19 21.75 33.45
C PRO A 11 -0.45 22.37 32.20
N GLN A 12 -0.67 23.68 32.21
CA GLN A 12 -1.29 24.45 31.12
C GLN A 12 -0.60 24.21 29.75
N ALA A 13 0.70 23.94 29.75
CA ALA A 13 1.48 23.55 28.56
C ALA A 13 1.02 22.22 27.93
N ASN A 14 0.66 21.23 28.74
CA ASN A 14 0.14 19.94 28.25
C ASN A 14 -1.25 20.09 27.62
N LEU A 15 -2.05 21.05 28.10
CA LEU A 15 -3.38 21.33 27.56
C LEU A 15 -3.29 21.96 26.15
N LEU A 16 -2.36 22.89 25.97
CA LEU A 16 -2.11 23.52 24.67
C LEU A 16 -1.57 22.51 23.66
N LEU A 17 -0.61 21.68 24.07
CA LEU A 17 -0.09 20.58 23.24
C LEU A 17 -1.18 19.58 22.83
N MET A 18 -2.10 19.24 23.75
CA MET A 18 -3.20 18.32 23.47
C MET A 18 -4.19 18.90 22.44
N ASN A 19 -4.48 20.20 22.51
CA ASN A 19 -5.39 20.86 21.57
C ASN A 19 -4.82 20.92 20.15
N GLU A 20 -3.53 21.24 20.01
CA GLU A 20 -2.82 21.22 18.72
C GLU A 20 -2.82 19.81 18.11
N PHE A 21 -2.50 18.80 18.92
CA PHE A 21 -2.53 17.40 18.49
C PHE A 21 -3.92 16.97 18.01
N LEU A 22 -4.98 17.33 18.75
CA LEU A 22 -6.36 17.02 18.37
C LEU A 22 -6.78 17.73 17.08
N PHE A 23 -6.36 18.98 16.90
CA PHE A 23 -6.63 19.72 15.66
C PHE A 23 -5.99 19.04 14.45
N ILE A 24 -4.70 18.71 14.55
CA ILE A 24 -3.95 18.00 13.51
C ILE A 24 -4.59 16.63 13.21
N SER A 25 -4.93 15.87 14.26
CA SER A 25 -5.55 14.55 14.10
C SER A 25 -6.89 14.62 13.35
N LYS A 26 -7.76 15.58 13.70
CA LYS A 26 -9.03 15.81 12.99
C LYS A 26 -8.82 16.23 11.54
N PHE A 27 -7.85 17.10 11.29
CA PHE A 27 -7.51 17.54 9.94
C PHE A 27 -7.04 16.37 9.06
N ILE A 28 -6.10 15.55 9.58
CA ILE A 28 -5.60 14.35 8.90
C ILE A 28 -6.76 13.38 8.63
N PHE A 29 -7.65 13.16 9.61
CA PHE A 29 -8.80 12.28 9.46
C PHE A 29 -9.70 12.67 8.29
N HIS A 30 -9.98 13.97 8.12
CA HIS A 30 -10.78 14.43 6.99
C HIS A 30 -10.09 14.23 5.63
N ILE A 31 -8.78 14.50 5.55
CA ILE A 31 -8.00 14.23 4.34
C ILE A 31 -8.04 12.74 3.99
N MET A 32 -7.81 11.88 4.99
CA MET A 32 -7.82 10.43 4.78
C MET A 32 -9.18 9.91 4.33
N ALA A 33 -10.27 10.46 4.85
CA ALA A 33 -11.62 10.14 4.39
C ALA A 33 -11.84 10.54 2.92
N SER A 34 -11.40 11.73 2.51
CA SER A 34 -11.48 12.16 1.11
C SER A 34 -10.65 11.27 0.18
N VAL A 35 -9.42 10.96 0.58
CA VAL A 35 -8.53 10.04 -0.16
C VAL A 35 -9.15 8.65 -0.26
N ALA A 36 -9.80 8.16 0.80
CA ALA A 36 -10.46 6.86 0.79
C ALA A 36 -11.61 6.81 -0.22
N VAL A 37 -12.49 7.83 -0.25
CA VAL A 37 -13.59 7.89 -1.22
C VAL A 37 -13.05 7.90 -2.66
N PHE A 38 -12.04 8.72 -2.93
CA PHE A 38 -11.40 8.76 -4.23
C PHE A 38 -10.71 7.44 -4.58
N GLY A 39 -10.01 6.84 -3.61
CA GLY A 39 -9.33 5.56 -3.74
C GLY A 39 -10.28 4.41 -4.10
N VAL A 40 -11.46 4.34 -3.45
CA VAL A 40 -12.49 3.35 -3.81
C VAL A 40 -12.99 3.58 -5.23
N ALA A 41 -13.40 4.80 -5.56
CA ALA A 41 -13.98 5.12 -6.86
C ALA A 41 -12.99 4.87 -8.02
N SER A 42 -11.78 5.40 -7.90
CA SER A 42 -10.73 5.28 -8.93
C SER A 42 -10.30 3.82 -9.15
N ASN A 43 -10.07 3.05 -8.08
CA ASN A 43 -9.66 1.65 -8.21
C ASN A 43 -10.78 0.76 -8.75
N LEU A 44 -12.05 1.02 -8.40
CA LEU A 44 -13.19 0.34 -9.02
C LEU A 44 -13.27 0.60 -10.53
N ILE A 45 -13.10 1.85 -10.96
CA ILE A 45 -13.07 2.20 -12.39
C ILE A 45 -11.92 1.47 -13.08
N ASN A 46 -10.73 1.46 -12.49
CA ASN A 46 -9.57 0.76 -13.04
C ASN A 46 -9.84 -0.74 -13.21
N ILE A 47 -10.40 -1.40 -12.20
CA ILE A 47 -10.78 -2.82 -12.27
C ILE A 47 -11.76 -3.06 -13.43
N LEU A 48 -12.82 -2.25 -13.53
CA LEU A 48 -13.81 -2.38 -14.61
C LEU A 48 -13.18 -2.21 -15.99
N VAL A 49 -12.27 -1.25 -16.15
CA VAL A 49 -11.54 -1.01 -17.40
C VAL A 49 -10.64 -2.20 -17.75
N PHE A 50 -9.82 -2.69 -16.82
CA PHE A 50 -8.89 -3.79 -17.09
C PHE A 50 -9.61 -5.12 -17.37
N VAL A 51 -10.73 -5.38 -16.70
CA VAL A 51 -11.58 -6.55 -16.99
C VAL A 51 -12.16 -6.43 -18.40
N LYS A 52 -12.64 -5.23 -18.81
CA LYS A 52 -13.12 -5.00 -20.19
C LYS A 52 -12.03 -5.16 -21.26
N MET A 53 -10.76 -4.88 -20.92
CA MET A 53 -9.62 -5.10 -21.82
C MET A 53 -9.23 -6.57 -22.01
N LYS A 54 -9.99 -7.52 -21.42
CA LYS A 54 -9.80 -8.98 -21.54
C LYS A 54 -8.42 -9.48 -21.11
N LEU A 55 -7.72 -8.72 -20.26
CA LEU A 55 -6.43 -9.10 -19.65
C LEU A 55 -5.43 -9.68 -20.68
N LYS A 56 -5.36 -9.04 -21.85
CA LYS A 56 -4.58 -9.54 -22.99
C LYS A 56 -3.07 -9.46 -22.80
N ASP A 57 -2.60 -8.58 -21.92
CA ASP A 57 -1.18 -8.33 -21.66
C ASP A 57 -0.84 -8.50 -20.19
N ASN A 58 0.42 -8.87 -19.90
CA ASN A 58 0.94 -9.03 -18.54
C ASN A 58 0.82 -7.73 -17.71
N VAL A 59 0.95 -6.58 -18.38
CA VAL A 59 0.82 -5.25 -17.78
C VAL A 59 -0.59 -5.04 -17.27
N ASN A 60 -1.62 -5.36 -18.07
CA ASN A 60 -3.01 -5.19 -17.67
C ASN A 60 -3.38 -6.11 -16.50
N VAL A 61 -2.81 -7.33 -16.46
CA VAL A 61 -2.96 -8.24 -15.31
C VAL A 61 -2.32 -7.64 -14.06
N THR A 62 -1.11 -7.09 -14.19
CA THR A 62 -0.38 -6.47 -13.07
C THR A 62 -1.13 -5.25 -12.53
N LEU A 63 -1.61 -4.37 -13.42
CA LEU A 63 -2.40 -3.18 -13.05
C LEU A 63 -3.75 -3.55 -12.42
N LEU A 64 -4.40 -4.62 -12.89
CA LEU A 64 -5.60 -5.14 -12.24
C LEU A 64 -5.30 -5.60 -10.80
N PHE A 65 -4.21 -6.34 -10.60
CA PHE A 65 -3.79 -6.80 -9.28
C PHE A 65 -3.47 -5.63 -8.33
N LEU A 66 -2.83 -4.59 -8.86
CA LEU A 66 -2.56 -3.36 -8.13
C LEU A 66 -3.86 -2.68 -7.69
N SER A 67 -4.81 -2.47 -8.62
CA SER A 67 -6.10 -1.86 -8.28
C SER A 67 -6.95 -2.68 -7.31
N ILE A 68 -6.89 -4.01 -7.37
CA ILE A 68 -7.54 -4.88 -6.37
C ILE A 68 -6.89 -4.68 -5.00
N SER A 69 -5.56 -4.64 -4.93
CA SER A 69 -4.83 -4.47 -3.67
C SER A 69 -5.11 -3.11 -3.04
N ASP A 70 -5.07 -2.03 -3.85
CA ASP A 70 -5.38 -0.68 -3.39
C ASP A 70 -6.83 -0.55 -2.91
N LEU A 71 -7.79 -1.15 -3.64
CA LEU A 71 -9.19 -1.16 -3.23
C LEU A 71 -9.38 -1.90 -1.90
N MET A 72 -8.78 -3.09 -1.75
CA MET A 72 -8.88 -3.88 -0.52
C MET A 72 -8.21 -3.17 0.66
N PHE A 73 -7.05 -2.53 0.45
CA PHE A 73 -6.42 -1.69 1.46
C PHE A 73 -7.35 -0.59 1.95
N VAL A 74 -7.93 0.19 1.02
CA VAL A 74 -8.82 1.31 1.39
C VAL A 74 -10.08 0.81 2.10
N LEU A 75 -10.70 -0.28 1.62
CA LEU A 75 -11.88 -0.86 2.26
C LEU A 75 -11.58 -1.36 3.67
N MET A 76 -10.48 -2.08 3.87
CA MET A 76 -10.12 -2.63 5.18
C MET A 76 -9.68 -1.53 6.15
N ASN A 77 -8.92 -0.54 5.68
CA ASN A 77 -8.51 0.62 6.47
C ASN A 77 -9.71 1.53 6.80
N SER A 78 -10.76 1.54 5.98
CA SER A 78 -11.97 2.34 6.24
C SER A 78 -12.75 1.90 7.49
N SER A 79 -12.51 0.69 8.00
CA SER A 79 -13.07 0.22 9.27
C SER A 79 -12.72 1.13 10.47
N GLN A 80 -11.60 1.86 10.39
CA GLN A 80 -11.18 2.83 11.41
C GLN A 80 -12.16 4.01 11.53
N PHE A 81 -12.83 4.39 10.44
CA PHE A 81 -13.83 5.47 10.45
C PHE A 81 -15.10 5.07 11.21
N ILE A 82 -15.41 3.78 11.28
CA ILE A 82 -16.62 3.24 11.91
C ILE A 82 -16.43 3.06 13.42
N ARG A 83 -15.19 2.86 13.89
CA ARG A 83 -14.84 2.68 15.32
C ARG A 83 -15.46 3.73 16.27
N PRO A 84 -15.30 5.05 16.06
CA PRO A 84 -15.90 6.05 16.96
C PRO A 84 -17.43 6.04 16.96
N LEU A 85 -18.06 5.65 15.85
CA LEU A 85 -19.52 5.50 15.77
C LEU A 85 -19.99 4.29 16.58
N LEU A 86 -19.28 3.16 16.47
CA LEU A 86 -19.57 1.95 17.24
C LEU A 86 -19.39 2.16 18.75
N VAL A 87 -18.34 2.87 19.17
CA VAL A 87 -18.12 3.20 20.60
C VAL A 87 -19.25 4.08 21.15
N LYS A 88 -19.71 5.07 20.37
CA LYS A 88 -20.85 5.92 20.76
C LYS A 88 -22.16 5.12 20.82
N ALA A 89 -22.41 4.26 19.83
CA ALA A 89 -23.59 3.40 19.79
C ALA A 89 -23.63 2.41 20.96
N ARG A 90 -22.49 1.81 21.31
CA ARG A 90 -22.36 0.89 22.47
C ARG A 90 -22.60 1.59 23.81
N LYS A 91 -22.12 2.83 23.98
CA LYS A 91 -22.42 3.62 25.19
C LYS A 91 -23.91 3.92 25.36
N HIS A 92 -24.64 4.05 24.25
CA HIS A 92 -26.07 4.33 24.28
C HIS A 92 -26.92 3.05 24.39
N SER A 93 -26.43 1.92 23.87
CA SER A 93 -27.10 0.62 23.91
C SER A 93 -26.31 -0.35 24.77
N GLN A 94 -26.50 -0.28 26.10
CA GLN A 94 -25.94 -1.26 27.05
C GLN A 94 -26.49 -2.70 26.86
N GLN A 95 -27.40 -2.93 25.89
CA GLN A 95 -28.12 -4.18 25.71
C GLN A 95 -27.73 -5.00 24.46
N LEU A 96 -26.89 -4.49 23.55
CA LEU A 96 -26.43 -5.28 22.41
C LEU A 96 -25.16 -6.06 22.77
N ALA A 97 -25.38 -7.24 23.35
CA ALA A 97 -24.37 -8.28 23.50
C ALA A 97 -24.06 -8.89 22.12
N ASP A 98 -23.24 -8.22 21.31
CA ASP A 98 -22.72 -8.85 20.10
C ASP A 98 -21.72 -9.97 20.47
N PRO A 99 -21.81 -11.16 19.85
CA PRO A 99 -20.97 -12.31 20.16
C PRO A 99 -19.50 -12.14 19.71
N VAL A 100 -19.22 -11.16 18.83
CA VAL A 100 -17.86 -10.79 18.42
C VAL A 100 -17.66 -9.33 18.82
N GLU A 101 -16.67 -9.07 19.67
CA GLU A 101 -16.29 -7.69 19.95
C GLU A 101 -15.91 -6.99 18.65
N ALA A 102 -16.54 -5.86 18.35
CA ALA A 102 -16.24 -5.06 17.16
C ALA A 102 -14.74 -4.73 17.03
N GLU A 103 -14.03 -4.72 18.16
CA GLU A 103 -12.58 -4.57 18.25
C GLU A 103 -11.81 -5.69 17.54
N VAL A 104 -12.28 -6.95 17.63
CA VAL A 104 -11.70 -8.09 16.90
C VAL A 104 -11.81 -7.89 15.39
N VAL A 105 -12.99 -7.46 14.93
CA VAL A 105 -13.22 -7.23 13.50
C VAL A 105 -12.33 -6.11 12.98
N ILE A 106 -12.20 -5.02 13.74
CA ILE A 106 -11.35 -3.88 13.37
C ILE A 106 -9.87 -4.26 13.34
N ILE A 107 -9.39 -5.04 14.32
CA ILE A 107 -7.99 -5.48 14.37
C ILE A 107 -7.68 -6.43 13.21
N CYS A 108 -8.56 -7.40 12.95
CA CYS A 108 -8.42 -8.29 11.79
C CYS A 108 -8.44 -7.50 10.47
N ALA A 109 -9.36 -6.56 10.31
CA ALA A 109 -9.40 -5.69 9.13
C ALA A 109 -8.11 -4.88 8.98
N ASN A 110 -7.58 -4.31 10.07
CA ASN A 110 -6.34 -3.55 10.05
C ASN A 110 -5.13 -4.41 9.66
N PHE A 111 -5.05 -5.64 10.17
CA PHE A 111 -4.02 -6.60 9.75
C PHE A 111 -4.06 -6.85 8.24
N PHE A 112 -5.24 -7.15 7.69
CA PHE A 112 -5.36 -7.36 6.24
C PHE A 112 -5.09 -6.08 5.44
N ALA A 113 -5.43 -4.91 5.98
CA ALA A 113 -5.11 -3.63 5.36
C ALA A 113 -3.59 -3.51 5.14
N PHE A 114 -2.77 -3.77 6.16
CA PHE A 114 -1.30 -3.73 6.02
C PHE A 114 -0.77 -4.74 4.99
N VAL A 115 -1.31 -5.97 4.98
CA VAL A 115 -0.94 -6.96 3.96
C VAL A 115 -1.22 -6.45 2.54
N PHE A 116 -2.38 -5.84 2.30
CA PHE A 116 -2.72 -5.28 0.99
C PHE A 116 -1.89 -4.05 0.65
N TYR A 117 -1.54 -3.21 1.63
CA TYR A 117 -0.64 -2.07 1.44
C TYR A 117 0.77 -2.51 0.98
N ASP A 118 1.35 -3.49 1.65
CA ASP A 118 2.66 -4.03 1.28
C ASP A 118 2.60 -4.72 -0.09
N ASN A 119 1.53 -5.45 -0.36
CA ASN A 119 1.31 -6.06 -1.67
C ASN A 119 1.22 -5.00 -2.78
N SER A 120 0.48 -3.90 -2.59
CA SER A 120 0.44 -2.79 -3.55
C SER A 120 1.83 -2.20 -3.81
N THR A 121 2.65 -2.08 -2.77
CA THR A 121 4.03 -1.61 -2.90
C THR A 121 4.87 -2.58 -3.73
N PHE A 122 4.85 -3.88 -3.42
CA PHE A 122 5.60 -4.89 -4.18
C PHE A 122 5.14 -4.99 -5.63
N VAL A 123 3.82 -4.93 -5.88
CA VAL A 123 3.25 -4.94 -7.24
C VAL A 123 3.69 -3.70 -8.01
N SER A 124 3.76 -2.53 -7.36
CA SER A 124 4.24 -1.29 -7.97
C SER A 124 5.70 -1.37 -8.38
N VAL A 125 6.57 -1.93 -7.52
CA VAL A 125 7.98 -2.17 -7.83
C VAL A 125 8.14 -3.17 -8.98
N PHE A 126 7.35 -4.26 -8.96
CA PHE A 126 7.34 -5.23 -10.04
C PHE A 126 6.88 -4.61 -11.37
N LEU A 127 5.81 -3.81 -11.35
CA LEU A 127 5.33 -3.09 -12.52
C LEU A 127 6.39 -2.13 -13.08
N ALA A 128 7.07 -1.37 -12.22
CA ALA A 128 8.17 -0.51 -12.63
C ALA A 128 9.29 -1.32 -13.31
N THR A 129 9.67 -2.46 -12.72
CA THR A 129 10.67 -3.38 -13.30
C THR A 129 10.25 -3.89 -14.67
N VAL A 130 8.99 -4.32 -14.82
CA VAL A 130 8.42 -4.77 -16.10
C VAL A 130 8.53 -3.67 -17.16
N ARG A 131 8.16 -2.43 -16.82
CA ARG A 131 8.24 -1.28 -17.74
C ARG A 131 9.68 -0.97 -18.15
N CYS A 132 10.62 -1.01 -17.22
CA CYS A 132 12.04 -0.82 -17.51
C CYS A 132 12.57 -1.94 -18.42
N ALA A 133 12.19 -3.18 -18.15
CA ALA A 133 12.59 -4.34 -18.96
C ALA A 133 12.00 -4.29 -20.38
N CYS A 134 10.79 -3.76 -20.57
CA CYS A 134 10.20 -3.53 -21.90
C CYS A 134 11.11 -2.65 -22.77
N VAL A 135 11.66 -1.58 -22.18
CA VAL A 135 12.51 -0.61 -22.88
C VAL A 135 13.92 -1.18 -23.07
N ALA A 136 14.46 -1.83 -22.05
CA ALA A 136 15.83 -2.37 -22.10
C ALA A 136 16.01 -3.51 -23.10
N ARG A 137 15.01 -4.41 -23.21
CA ARG A 137 15.11 -5.64 -24.01
C ARG A 137 13.78 -5.98 -24.69
N PRO A 138 13.32 -5.18 -25.67
CA PRO A 138 12.01 -5.37 -26.32
C PRO A 138 11.86 -6.76 -26.97
N LEU A 139 12.94 -7.30 -27.56
CA LEU A 139 12.94 -8.60 -28.24
C LEU A 139 12.79 -9.81 -27.28
N LYS A 140 13.26 -9.69 -26.03
CA LYS A 140 13.15 -10.77 -25.03
C LYS A 140 11.97 -10.56 -24.07
N PHE A 141 11.40 -9.36 -24.01
CA PHE A 141 10.32 -9.01 -23.09
C PHE A 141 9.12 -9.96 -23.18
N LYS A 142 8.65 -10.23 -24.41
CA LYS A 142 7.46 -11.07 -24.65
C LYS A 142 7.65 -12.54 -24.26
N SER A 143 8.89 -13.02 -24.25
CA SER A 143 9.27 -14.38 -23.83
C SER A 143 9.53 -14.47 -22.32
N MET A 144 10.10 -13.41 -21.73
CA MET A 144 10.46 -13.38 -20.31
C MET A 144 9.24 -13.23 -19.41
N PHE A 145 8.34 -12.29 -19.74
CA PHE A 145 7.15 -11.96 -18.95
C PHE A 145 5.88 -12.53 -19.60
N THR A 146 5.67 -13.85 -19.48
CA THR A 146 4.40 -14.46 -19.88
C THR A 146 3.34 -14.25 -18.80
N LYS A 147 2.06 -14.25 -19.18
CA LYS A 147 0.94 -14.03 -18.23
C LYS A 147 0.98 -15.01 -17.05
N SER A 148 1.19 -16.29 -17.31
CA SER A 148 1.21 -17.32 -16.27
C SER A 148 2.34 -17.09 -15.27
N ARG A 149 3.51 -16.64 -15.74
CA ARG A 149 4.63 -16.27 -14.86
C ARG A 149 4.31 -15.01 -14.05
N THR A 150 3.71 -14.01 -14.68
CA THR A 150 3.28 -12.79 -13.97
C THR A 150 2.30 -13.11 -12.85
N VAL A 151 1.27 -13.92 -13.10
CA VAL A 151 0.30 -14.32 -12.06
C VAL A 151 0.99 -15.09 -10.93
N ALA A 152 1.92 -16.01 -11.25
CA ALA A 152 2.67 -16.74 -10.25
C ALA A 152 3.54 -15.80 -9.38
N VAL A 153 4.25 -14.85 -10.00
CA VAL A 153 5.06 -13.85 -9.27
C VAL A 153 4.18 -13.00 -8.36
N LEU A 154 3.04 -12.49 -8.86
CA LEU A 154 2.12 -11.68 -8.06
C LEU A 154 1.55 -12.46 -6.86
N GLY A 155 1.25 -13.75 -7.04
CA GLY A 155 0.84 -14.63 -5.94
C GLY A 155 1.94 -14.83 -4.88
N VAL A 156 3.19 -15.00 -5.32
CA VAL A 156 4.34 -15.10 -4.41
C VAL A 156 4.57 -13.79 -3.65
N LEU A 157 4.46 -12.63 -4.31
CA LEU A 157 4.58 -11.32 -3.66
C LEU A 157 3.49 -11.12 -2.59
N PHE A 158 2.26 -11.52 -2.87
CA PHE A 158 1.18 -11.50 -1.88
C PHE A 158 1.47 -12.41 -0.68
N PHE A 159 1.99 -13.61 -0.93
CA PHE A 159 2.37 -14.54 0.15
C PHE A 159 3.50 -13.96 1.03
N ILE A 160 4.49 -13.32 0.41
CA ILE A 160 5.56 -12.62 1.14
C ILE A 160 4.98 -11.50 1.99
N ALA A 161 4.11 -10.65 1.43
CA ALA A 161 3.43 -9.58 2.18
C ALA A 161 2.66 -10.14 3.38
N PHE A 162 1.93 -11.24 3.21
CA PHE A 162 1.22 -11.89 4.29
C PHE A 162 2.18 -12.38 5.40
N MET A 163 3.26 -13.08 5.03
CA MET A 163 4.23 -13.65 5.99
C MET A 163 4.95 -12.58 6.80
N LEU A 164 5.29 -11.45 6.18
CA LEU A 164 5.97 -10.33 6.84
C LEU A 164 5.10 -9.66 7.90
N ASN A 165 3.77 -9.68 7.72
CA ASN A 165 2.83 -9.09 8.66
C ASN A 165 2.39 -10.04 9.78
N ILE A 166 2.70 -11.35 9.72
CA ILE A 166 2.33 -12.33 10.76
C ILE A 166 2.68 -11.89 12.19
N PRO A 167 3.85 -11.28 12.47
CA PRO A 167 4.18 -10.82 13.82
C PRO A 167 3.11 -9.90 14.43
N LEU A 168 2.42 -9.08 13.64
CA LEU A 168 1.34 -8.20 14.10
C LEU A 168 0.14 -8.97 14.68
N LEU A 169 -0.15 -10.18 14.18
CA LEU A 169 -1.19 -11.04 14.75
C LEU A 169 -0.83 -11.57 16.14
N THR A 170 0.47 -11.71 16.44
CA THR A 170 0.93 -12.31 17.70
C THR A 170 0.86 -11.36 18.90
N ILE A 171 0.60 -10.07 18.65
CA ILE A 171 0.46 -9.02 19.67
C ILE A 171 -0.82 -9.21 20.50
N TYR A 172 -1.85 -9.79 19.90
CA TYR A 172 -3.16 -9.89 20.51
C TYR A 172 -3.49 -11.32 20.95
N LYS A 173 -4.04 -11.48 22.16
CA LYS A 173 -4.58 -12.74 22.64
C LYS A 173 -6.08 -12.60 22.92
N LEU A 174 -6.84 -13.60 22.50
CA LEU A 174 -8.25 -13.73 22.87
C LEU A 174 -8.32 -14.31 24.29
N LYS A 175 -8.90 -13.56 25.22
CA LYS A 175 -9.11 -13.99 26.59
C LYS A 175 -10.58 -13.80 26.95
N TRP A 176 -11.15 -14.76 27.66
CA TRP A 176 -12.48 -14.60 28.24
C TRP A 176 -12.42 -13.57 29.35
N ALA A 177 -13.11 -12.45 29.16
CA ALA A 177 -13.29 -11.41 30.17
C ALA A 177 -14.72 -11.49 30.70
N PHE A 178 -14.84 -11.51 32.02
CA PHE A 178 -16.13 -11.45 32.70
C PHE A 178 -16.46 -10.00 32.99
N ASP A 179 -17.58 -9.52 32.46
CA ASP A 179 -18.08 -8.18 32.76
C ASP A 179 -19.06 -8.27 33.95
N PRO A 180 -18.69 -7.73 35.13
CA PRO A 180 -19.55 -7.78 36.32
C PRO A 180 -20.81 -6.92 36.21
N LEU A 181 -20.90 -6.01 35.23
CA LEU A 181 -22.07 -5.15 35.03
C LEU A 181 -23.18 -5.83 34.21
N THR A 182 -22.80 -6.65 33.22
CA THR A 182 -23.75 -7.38 32.35
C THR A 182 -23.88 -8.86 32.71
N ASN A 183 -23.13 -9.35 33.69
CA ASN A 183 -23.11 -10.75 34.15
C ASN A 183 -22.91 -11.75 32.98
N SER A 184 -22.09 -11.34 32.02
CA SER A 184 -21.85 -12.08 30.78
C SER A 184 -20.34 -12.14 30.53
N SER A 185 -19.88 -13.31 30.10
CA SER A 185 -18.51 -13.52 29.66
C SER A 185 -18.41 -13.25 28.16
N HIS A 186 -17.53 -12.32 27.78
CA HIS A 186 -17.25 -11.97 26.39
C HIS A 186 -15.80 -12.31 26.05
N VAL A 187 -15.53 -12.55 24.77
CA VAL A 187 -14.16 -12.76 24.29
C VAL A 187 -13.53 -11.39 24.08
N ALA A 188 -12.68 -10.99 25.02
CA ALA A 188 -11.95 -9.74 24.95
C ALA A 188 -10.56 -9.94 24.35
N LEU A 189 -10.13 -8.94 23.57
CA LEU A 189 -8.75 -8.85 23.14
C LEU A 189 -7.90 -8.29 24.28
N THR A 190 -6.95 -9.08 24.74
CA THR A 190 -5.94 -8.64 25.69
C THR A 190 -4.58 -8.61 25.00
N GLU A 191 -3.88 -7.49 25.18
CA GLU A 191 -2.50 -7.32 24.78
C GLU A 191 -1.57 -8.26 25.55
N ILE A 192 -0.54 -8.82 24.89
CA ILE A 192 0.45 -9.67 25.57
C ILE A 192 1.38 -8.85 26.49
N ASP A 193 1.89 -9.44 27.57
CA ASP A 193 2.79 -8.72 28.48
C ASP A 193 4.08 -8.17 27.81
N ASN A 194 4.43 -8.69 26.61
CA ASN A 194 5.60 -8.30 25.83
C ASN A 194 5.29 -7.52 24.54
N VAL A 195 4.17 -6.78 24.52
CA VAL A 195 3.71 -5.97 23.37
C VAL A 195 4.83 -5.06 22.82
N GLN A 196 5.57 -4.38 23.69
CA GLN A 196 6.63 -3.46 23.25
C GLN A 196 7.75 -4.13 22.46
N SER A 197 8.15 -5.35 22.82
CA SER A 197 9.21 -6.06 22.10
C SER A 197 8.73 -6.53 20.73
N VAL A 198 7.48 -6.98 20.62
CA VAL A 198 6.91 -7.40 19.34
C VAL A 198 6.68 -6.19 18.43
N TYR A 199 6.20 -5.06 18.96
CA TYR A 199 6.13 -3.82 18.20
C TYR A 199 7.49 -3.37 17.70
N LYS A 200 8.53 -3.39 18.55
CA LYS A 200 9.90 -3.03 18.12
C LYS A 200 10.39 -3.92 16.99
N VAL A 201 10.16 -5.23 17.06
CA VAL A 201 10.56 -6.16 15.99
C VAL A 201 9.78 -5.89 14.71
N GLY A 202 8.47 -5.65 14.80
CA GLY A 202 7.62 -5.28 13.66
C GLY A 202 8.04 -3.96 13.02
N ASP A 203 8.29 -2.93 13.81
CA ASP A 203 8.72 -1.58 13.39
C ASP A 203 10.12 -1.62 12.73
N ILE A 204 11.04 -2.43 13.27
CA ILE A 204 12.37 -2.62 12.65
C ILE A 204 12.25 -3.37 11.31
N LEU A 205 11.45 -4.43 11.23
CA LEU A 205 11.34 -5.25 10.02
C LEU A 205 10.51 -4.55 8.93
N ASN A 206 9.32 -4.07 9.26
CA ASN A 206 8.35 -3.55 8.31
C ASN A 206 8.60 -2.07 7.98
N ASP A 207 8.68 -1.23 9.00
CA ASP A 207 8.74 0.23 8.81
C ASP A 207 10.15 0.73 8.52
N ASN A 208 11.18 0.01 8.96
CA ASN A 208 12.57 0.30 8.60
C ASN A 208 13.08 -0.55 7.45
N ILE A 209 13.35 -1.85 7.68
CA ILE A 209 14.11 -2.66 6.69
C ILE A 209 13.36 -2.76 5.36
N LEU A 210 12.07 -3.10 5.39
CA LEU A 210 11.26 -3.22 4.17
C LEU A 210 11.05 -1.89 3.46
N ALA A 211 10.78 -0.81 4.20
CA ALA A 211 10.67 0.53 3.63
C ALA A 211 11.98 0.95 2.93
N TRP A 212 13.13 0.73 3.57
CA TRP A 212 14.45 1.01 2.99
C TRP A 212 14.75 0.13 1.77
N LEU A 213 14.45 -1.16 1.81
CA LEU A 213 14.64 -2.07 0.67
C LEU A 213 13.75 -1.67 -0.52
N ASN A 214 12.48 -1.36 -0.28
CA ASN A 214 11.59 -0.86 -1.32
C ASN A 214 12.08 0.46 -1.89
N TYR A 215 12.49 1.41 -1.03
CA TYR A 215 13.03 2.70 -1.45
C TYR A 215 14.28 2.56 -2.30
N VAL A 216 15.27 1.77 -1.85
CA VAL A 216 16.52 1.51 -2.61
C VAL A 216 16.20 0.82 -3.93
N THR A 217 15.27 -0.15 -3.94
CA THR A 217 14.87 -0.84 -5.17
C THR A 217 14.23 0.12 -6.16
N VAL A 218 13.29 0.97 -5.72
CA VAL A 218 12.64 1.98 -6.58
C VAL A 218 13.66 2.98 -7.10
N VAL A 219 14.53 3.53 -6.25
CA VAL A 219 15.57 4.47 -6.67
C VAL A 219 16.50 3.83 -7.69
N THR A 220 16.96 2.60 -7.44
CA THR A 220 17.82 1.86 -8.37
C THR A 220 17.11 1.63 -9.70
N LEU A 221 15.84 1.22 -9.69
CA LEU A 221 15.03 1.03 -10.89
C LEU A 221 14.86 2.33 -11.68
N VAL A 222 14.62 3.45 -11.00
CA VAL A 222 14.48 4.78 -11.63
C VAL A 222 15.80 5.20 -12.28
N VAL A 223 16.94 5.02 -11.59
CA VAL A 223 18.27 5.32 -12.14
C VAL A 223 18.56 4.45 -13.37
N VAL A 224 18.27 3.14 -13.28
CA VAL A 224 18.45 2.21 -14.40
C VAL A 224 17.53 2.59 -15.57
N ALA A 225 16.27 2.96 -15.32
CA ALA A 225 15.33 3.41 -16.33
C ALA A 225 15.82 4.69 -17.02
N ALA A 226 16.26 5.68 -16.25
CA ALA A 226 16.78 6.94 -16.78
C ALA A 226 18.03 6.73 -17.63
N ALA A 227 18.98 5.91 -17.16
CA ALA A 227 20.18 5.56 -17.91
C ALA A 227 19.86 4.81 -19.22
N LEU A 228 18.90 3.88 -19.19
CA LEU A 228 18.43 3.17 -20.38
C LEU A 228 17.76 4.10 -21.39
N VAL A 229 16.93 5.04 -20.93
CA VAL A 229 16.28 6.03 -21.80
C VAL A 229 17.33 6.92 -22.46
N LEU A 230 18.35 7.38 -21.73
CA LEU A 230 19.47 8.15 -22.29
C LEU A 230 20.20 7.37 -23.39
N VAL A 231 20.57 6.12 -23.14
CA VAL A 231 21.26 5.27 -24.13
C VAL A 231 20.39 5.02 -25.38
N VAL A 232 19.09 4.82 -25.21
CA VAL A 232 18.16 4.66 -26.34
C VAL A 232 18.02 5.95 -27.13
N VAL A 233 17.95 7.10 -26.46
CA VAL A 233 17.89 8.42 -27.13
C VAL A 233 19.17 8.65 -27.94
N GLU A 234 20.35 8.39 -27.38
CA GLU A 234 21.61 8.50 -28.11
C GLU A 234 21.65 7.59 -29.33
N ALA A 235 21.25 6.32 -29.19
CA ALA A 235 21.20 5.37 -30.30
C ALA A 235 20.23 5.81 -31.41
N VAL A 236 19.05 6.33 -31.04
CA VAL A 236 18.05 6.84 -32.00
C VAL A 236 18.59 8.08 -32.73
N VAL A 237 19.24 9.00 -32.02
CA VAL A 237 19.86 10.19 -32.63
C VAL A 237 20.92 9.77 -33.64
N VAL A 238 21.79 8.81 -33.31
CA VAL A 238 22.81 8.29 -34.24
C VAL A 238 22.16 7.67 -35.48
N VAL A 239 21.13 6.85 -35.32
CA VAL A 239 20.42 6.24 -36.46
C VAL A 239 19.77 7.29 -37.34
N VAL A 240 19.10 8.29 -36.76
CA VAL A 240 18.46 9.39 -37.52
C VAL A 240 19.51 10.19 -38.29
N VAL A 241 20.64 10.52 -37.66
CA VAL A 241 21.75 11.24 -38.32
C VAL A 241 22.30 10.42 -39.49
N VAL A 242 22.56 9.13 -39.30
CA VAL A 242 23.04 8.24 -40.37
C VAL A 242 22.05 8.18 -41.53
N VAL A 243 20.74 8.03 -41.26
CA VAL A 243 19.71 8.00 -42.29
C VAL A 243 19.66 9.32 -43.06
N VAL A 244 19.68 10.47 -42.38
CA VAL A 244 19.67 11.80 -43.02
C VAL A 244 20.90 11.99 -43.91
N VAL A 245 22.08 11.59 -43.45
CA VAL A 245 23.33 11.66 -44.25
C VAL A 245 23.25 10.78 -45.48
N VAL A 246 22.79 9.53 -45.34
CA VAL A 246 22.64 8.60 -46.48
C VAL A 246 21.65 9.14 -47.51
N VAL A 247 20.50 9.66 -47.06
CA VAL A 247 19.50 10.26 -47.94
C VAL A 247 20.07 11.48 -48.67
N ALA A 248 20.79 12.36 -47.97
CA ALA A 248 21.42 13.54 -48.57
C ALA A 248 22.47 13.15 -49.64
N VAL A 249 23.26 12.11 -49.38
CA VAL A 249 24.25 11.58 -50.35
C VAL A 249 23.56 11.01 -51.58
N ILE A 250 22.51 10.18 -51.39
CA ILE A 250 21.76 9.60 -52.52
C ILE A 250 21.12 10.69 -53.37
N VAL A 251 20.45 11.67 -52.74
CA VAL A 251 19.83 12.80 -53.45
C VAL A 251 20.88 13.60 -54.20
N GLY A 252 22.04 13.89 -53.59
CA GLY A 252 23.13 14.60 -54.23
C GLY A 252 23.65 13.87 -55.48
N VAL A 253 23.89 12.55 -55.38
CA VAL A 253 24.34 11.71 -56.51
C VAL A 253 23.31 11.68 -57.64
N VAL A 254 22.02 11.58 -57.31
CA VAL A 254 20.94 11.58 -58.31
C VAL A 254 20.84 12.93 -59.02
N VAL A 255 20.91 14.05 -58.29
CA VAL A 255 20.88 15.40 -58.88
C VAL A 255 22.08 15.63 -59.81
N LEU A 256 23.28 15.23 -59.39
CA LEU A 256 24.52 15.28 -60.20
C LEU A 256 24.47 14.39 -61.45
N SER A 257 23.69 13.31 -61.43
CA SER A 257 23.56 12.40 -62.59
C SER A 257 22.55 12.90 -63.63
N VAL A 258 21.71 13.87 -63.27
CA VAL A 258 20.63 14.43 -64.11
C VAL A 258 21.00 15.82 -64.66
N THR A 259 22.06 16.45 -64.13
CA THR A 259 22.64 17.71 -64.63
C THR A 259 23.80 17.45 -65.56
#